data_AF-A0A2V9U1N9-F1
#
_entry.id   AF-A0A2V9U1N9-F1
#
_cell.length_a   1.000
_cell.length_b   1.000
_cell.length_c   1.000
_cell.angle_alpha   90.00
_cell.angle_beta   90.00
_cell.angle_gamma   90.00
#
_symmetry.space_group_name_H-M   'P 1'
#
loop_
_entity.id
_entity.type
_entity.pdbx_description
1 polymer ?
#
loop_
_entity_poly.entity_id
_entity_poly.type
_entity_poly.pdbx_seq_one_letter_code
_entity_poly.pdbx_strand_id
1 'polypeptide(L)'
;SVQEELGEGKRLVIATDHFVALQQYASPTPFCTHIYPRRHMASFGDINPAEIGDLAWVLRTILGKLYVGLQDPDFNYAIRTAPAEYAGVKYFHWYLSIIPRLTRVAGFELGSGMFINTVLPEAAAEFLRNVKLERAAGA
;
A
#
# COMPACT_ATOMS: atom_id res chain seq x y z
N SER A 1 -2.54 13.23 -6.76
CA SER A 1 -3.73 12.88 -5.96
C SER A 1 -4.17 11.44 -6.28
N VAL A 2 -5.04 10.81 -5.48
CA VAL A 2 -5.55 9.45 -5.79
C VAL A 2 -6.20 9.39 -7.18
N GLN A 3 -6.87 10.46 -7.60
CA GLN A 3 -7.51 10.54 -8.92
C GLN A 3 -6.50 10.59 -10.08
N GLU A 4 -5.38 11.31 -9.91
CA GLU A 4 -4.29 11.31 -10.90
C GLU A 4 -3.67 9.91 -11.05
N GLU A 5 -3.42 9.21 -9.95
CA GLU A 5 -2.88 7.84 -9.97
C GLU A 5 -3.83 6.87 -10.68
N LEU A 6 -5.14 7.04 -10.48
CA LEU A 6 -6.18 6.29 -11.20
C LEU A 6 -6.20 6.60 -12.70
N GLY A 7 -5.90 7.83 -13.10
CA GLY A 7 -5.79 8.23 -14.51
C GLY A 7 -4.53 7.70 -15.20
N GLU A 8 -3.39 7.68 -14.50
CA GLU A 8 -2.12 7.21 -15.06
C GLU A 8 -1.96 5.69 -15.03
N GLY A 9 -2.40 5.04 -13.95
CA GLY A 9 -2.38 3.58 -13.80
C GLY A 9 -0.99 2.94 -13.58
N LYS A 10 0.12 3.65 -13.85
CA LYS A 10 1.47 3.05 -13.88
C LYS A 10 1.90 2.42 -12.56
N ARG A 11 1.62 3.10 -11.44
CA ARG A 11 2.00 2.67 -10.09
C ARG A 11 0.92 1.87 -9.36
N LEU A 12 -0.24 1.63 -9.99
CA LEU A 12 -1.34 0.90 -9.36
C LEU A 12 -1.07 -0.59 -9.32
N VAL A 13 -1.22 -1.23 -8.17
CA VAL A 13 -1.21 -2.70 -8.07
C VAL A 13 -2.62 -3.25 -8.27
N ILE A 14 -3.62 -2.62 -7.64
CA ILE A 14 -5.03 -2.99 -7.75
C ILE A 14 -5.93 -1.80 -7.43
N ALA A 15 -7.09 -1.75 -8.06
CA ALA A 15 -8.15 -0.80 -7.75
C ALA A 15 -9.49 -1.55 -7.67
N THR A 16 -10.25 -1.28 -6.62
CA THR A 16 -11.59 -1.83 -6.36
C THR A 16 -12.60 -0.68 -6.28
N ASP A 17 -13.84 -0.98 -5.90
CA ASP A 17 -14.87 0.03 -5.75
C ASP A 17 -14.54 1.03 -4.63
N HIS A 18 -13.92 0.58 -3.52
CA HIS A 18 -13.65 1.45 -2.38
C HIS A 18 -12.17 1.79 -2.18
N PHE A 19 -11.24 0.98 -2.67
CA PHE A 19 -9.81 1.15 -2.40
C PHE A 19 -8.94 1.13 -3.65
N VAL A 20 -7.75 1.71 -3.50
CA VAL A 20 -6.67 1.59 -4.47
C VAL A 20 -5.39 1.25 -3.72
N ALA A 21 -4.66 0.25 -4.20
CA ALA A 21 -3.33 -0.06 -3.74
C ALA A 21 -2.30 0.33 -4.81
N LEU A 22 -1.26 1.04 -4.42
CA LEU A 22 -0.24 1.55 -5.33
C LEU A 22 1.15 1.57 -4.69
N GLN A 23 2.18 1.61 -5.53
CA GLN A 23 3.56 1.85 -5.11
C GLN A 23 3.81 3.35 -4.98
N GLN A 24 4.24 3.82 -3.81
CA GLN A 24 4.46 5.25 -3.60
C GLN A 24 5.60 5.75 -4.50
N TYR A 25 5.38 6.86 -5.22
CA TYR A 25 6.35 7.46 -6.15
C TYR A 25 7.75 7.66 -5.53
N ALA A 26 7.82 8.16 -4.30
CA ALA A 26 9.06 8.36 -3.56
C ALA A 26 9.12 7.44 -2.34
N SER A 27 8.90 6.13 -2.55
CA SER A 27 9.02 5.16 -1.47
C SER A 27 10.49 5.04 -1.01
N PRO A 28 10.75 5.05 0.32
CA PRO A 28 12.09 4.79 0.87
C PRO A 28 12.52 3.33 0.72
N THR A 29 11.59 2.39 0.54
CA THR A 29 11.90 0.95 0.47
C THR A 29 11.27 0.31 -0.76
N PRO A 30 11.92 -0.71 -1.36
CA PRO A 30 11.33 -1.46 -2.47
C PRO A 30 10.00 -2.09 -2.05
N PHE A 31 9.02 -2.10 -2.96
CA PHE A 31 7.72 -2.72 -2.76
C PHE A 31 6.86 -2.13 -1.62
N CYS A 32 7.18 -0.95 -1.11
CA CYS A 32 6.31 -0.24 -0.17
C CYS A 32 4.97 0.06 -0.84
N THR A 33 3.93 -0.61 -0.34
CA THR A 33 2.60 -0.55 -0.93
C THR A 33 1.68 0.25 -0.04
N HIS A 34 1.03 1.26 -0.59
CA HIS A 34 0.03 2.05 0.11
C HIS A 34 -1.36 1.71 -0.40
N ILE A 35 -2.29 1.52 0.52
CA ILE A 35 -3.72 1.34 0.26
C ILE A 35 -4.45 2.61 0.71
N TYR A 36 -5.10 3.29 -0.23
CA TYR A 36 -5.87 4.49 0.01
C TYR A 36 -7.36 4.22 -0.26
N PRO A 37 -8.28 4.75 0.55
CA PRO A 37 -9.68 4.79 0.16
C PRO A 37 -9.87 5.73 -1.02
N ARG A 38 -10.74 5.36 -1.96
CA ARG A 38 -11.05 6.17 -3.16
C ARG A 38 -11.89 7.40 -2.81
N ARG A 39 -12.79 7.26 -1.82
CA ARG A 39 -13.48 8.38 -1.19
C ARG A 39 -12.55 9.06 -0.20
N HIS A 40 -12.56 10.38 -0.18
CA HIS A 40 -11.78 11.14 0.81
C HIS A 40 -12.31 10.90 2.22
N MET A 41 -11.40 10.50 3.12
CA MET A 41 -11.64 10.26 4.54
C MET A 41 -10.38 10.60 5.32
N ALA A 42 -10.50 11.42 6.36
CA ALA A 42 -9.38 11.76 7.24
C ALA A 42 -9.12 10.68 8.30
N SER A 43 -10.19 10.03 8.78
CA SER A 43 -10.11 9.02 9.82
C SER A 43 -10.40 7.63 9.26
N PHE A 44 -9.59 6.65 9.68
CA PHE A 44 -9.90 5.23 9.47
C PHE A 44 -11.21 4.84 10.18
N GLY A 45 -11.57 5.53 11.27
CA GLY A 45 -12.82 5.29 11.99
C GLY A 45 -14.09 5.62 11.20
N ASP A 46 -13.98 6.36 10.09
CA ASP A 46 -15.12 6.73 9.24
C ASP A 46 -15.48 5.64 8.21
N ILE A 47 -14.81 4.48 8.26
CA ILE A 47 -15.00 3.36 7.34
C ILE A 47 -16.32 2.62 7.61
N ASN A 48 -17.06 2.27 6.56
CA ASN A 48 -18.31 1.52 6.68
C ASN A 48 -18.10 0.00 6.46
N PRO A 49 -19.09 -0.86 6.78
CA PRO A 49 -18.94 -2.31 6.66
C PRO A 49 -18.60 -2.85 5.25
N ALA A 50 -19.12 -2.22 4.19
CA ALA A 50 -18.78 -2.62 2.82
C ALA A 50 -17.33 -2.27 2.47
N GLU A 51 -16.87 -1.08 2.89
CA GLU A 51 -15.48 -0.66 2.77
C GLU A 51 -14.55 -1.57 3.59
N ILE A 52 -14.94 -2.04 4.78
CA ILE A 52 -14.14 -3.00 5.57
C ILE A 52 -13.95 -4.31 4.81
N GLY A 53 -15.02 -4.85 4.21
CA GLY A 53 -14.95 -6.09 3.43
C GLY A 53 -14.02 -5.96 2.22
N ASP A 54 -14.12 -4.85 1.50
CA ASP A 54 -13.26 -4.55 0.36
C ASP A 54 -11.80 -4.34 0.79
N LEU A 55 -11.55 -3.60 1.87
CA LEU A 55 -10.21 -3.42 2.42
C LEU A 55 -9.57 -4.75 2.82
N ALA A 56 -10.32 -5.65 3.47
CA ALA A 56 -9.83 -6.98 3.84
C ALA A 56 -9.43 -7.80 2.61
N TRP A 57 -10.22 -7.73 1.54
CA TRP A 57 -9.92 -8.40 0.28
C TRP A 57 -8.67 -7.80 -0.40
N VAL A 58 -8.56 -6.47 -0.48
CA VAL A 58 -7.39 -5.78 -1.04
C VAL A 58 -6.14 -6.10 -0.23
N LEU A 59 -6.20 -6.01 1.10
CA LEU A 59 -5.08 -6.30 1.98
C LEU A 59 -4.60 -7.75 1.81
N ARG A 60 -5.52 -8.73 1.85
CA ARG A 60 -5.19 -10.14 1.60
C ARG A 60 -4.56 -10.35 0.23
N THR A 61 -5.07 -9.69 -0.80
CA THR A 61 -4.55 -9.78 -2.16
C THR A 61 -3.13 -9.22 -2.27
N ILE A 62 -2.87 -8.05 -1.67
CA ILE A 62 -1.52 -7.47 -1.65
C ILE A 62 -0.54 -8.34 -0.88
N LEU A 63 -0.91 -8.79 0.33
CA LEU A 63 -0.06 -9.67 1.12
C LEU A 63 0.22 -10.99 0.40
N GLY A 64 -0.79 -11.58 -0.27
CA GLY A 64 -0.58 -12.77 -1.11
C GLY A 64 0.38 -12.51 -2.28
N LYS A 65 0.30 -11.34 -2.92
CA LYS A 65 1.20 -10.96 -4.02
C LYS A 65 2.64 -10.77 -3.53
N LEU A 66 2.81 -10.20 -2.34
CA LEU A 66 4.12 -10.09 -1.69
C LEU A 66 4.65 -11.47 -1.30
N TYR A 67 3.80 -12.34 -0.74
CA TYR A 67 4.14 -13.71 -0.38
C TYR A 67 4.68 -14.51 -1.57
N VAL A 68 3.89 -14.58 -2.65
CA VAL A 68 4.27 -15.36 -3.85
C VAL A 68 5.39 -14.69 -4.63
N GLY A 69 5.30 -13.37 -4.82
CA GLY A 69 6.23 -12.62 -5.67
C GLY A 69 7.60 -12.42 -5.04
N LEU A 70 7.67 -12.28 -3.72
CA LEU A 70 8.90 -11.93 -3.00
C LEU A 70 9.40 -13.04 -2.07
N GLN A 71 8.88 -14.26 -2.21
CA GLN A 71 9.28 -15.44 -1.43
C GLN A 71 9.06 -15.27 0.08
N ASP A 72 7.84 -14.86 0.46
CA ASP A 72 7.40 -14.71 1.85
C ASP A 72 8.33 -13.82 2.71
N PRO A 73 8.49 -12.53 2.36
CA PRO A 73 9.29 -11.64 3.17
C PRO A 73 8.54 -11.26 4.44
N ASP A 74 9.32 -11.13 5.51
CA ASP A 74 8.92 -10.34 6.67
C ASP A 74 8.38 -8.95 6.28
N PHE A 75 7.31 -8.49 6.92
CA PHE A 75 6.78 -7.15 6.68
C PHE A 75 6.27 -6.49 7.97
N ASN A 76 6.08 -5.18 7.90
CA ASN A 76 5.22 -4.44 8.82
C ASN A 76 4.10 -3.77 8.02
N TYR A 77 2.95 -3.57 8.64
CA TYR A 77 1.98 -2.60 8.13
C TYR A 77 1.55 -1.64 9.23
N ALA A 78 1.13 -0.45 8.82
CA ALA A 78 0.63 0.58 9.71
C ALA A 78 -0.55 1.30 9.07
N ILE A 79 -1.54 1.65 9.89
CA ILE A 79 -2.63 2.55 9.49
C ILE A 79 -2.27 3.94 9.97
N ARG A 80 -2.20 4.89 9.04
CA ARG A 80 -2.02 6.30 9.34
C ARG A 80 -3.36 7.01 9.19
N THR A 81 -3.92 7.41 10.33
CA THR A 81 -5.24 8.03 10.45
C THR A 81 -5.12 9.38 11.16
N ALA A 82 -6.05 10.30 10.90
CA ALA A 82 -6.15 11.53 11.69
C ALA A 82 -6.44 11.20 13.17
N PRO A 83 -5.92 11.98 14.12
CA PRO A 83 -6.36 11.93 15.51
C PRO A 83 -7.87 12.18 15.61
N ALA A 84 -8.51 11.64 16.65
CA ALA A 84 -9.98 11.69 16.78
C ALA A 84 -10.56 13.11 16.75
N GLU A 85 -9.85 14.08 17.33
CA GLU A 85 -10.19 15.51 17.34
C GLU A 85 -10.15 16.18 15.96
N TYR A 86 -9.52 15.56 14.96
CA TYR A 86 -9.43 16.02 13.58
C TYR A 86 -10.25 15.16 12.61
N ALA A 87 -11.27 14.44 13.09
CA ALA A 87 -12.21 13.74 12.22
C ALA A 87 -12.87 14.74 11.24
N GLY A 88 -12.92 14.38 9.95
CA GLY A 88 -13.55 15.20 8.91
C GLY A 88 -12.72 16.36 8.32
N VAL A 89 -11.44 16.52 8.71
CA VAL A 89 -10.58 17.53 8.07
C VAL A 89 -10.33 17.21 6.59
N LYS A 90 -10.33 18.23 5.73
CA LYS A 90 -10.21 18.05 4.26
C LYS A 90 -8.77 17.86 3.76
N TYR A 91 -7.78 18.14 4.61
CA TYR A 91 -6.37 18.15 4.23
C TYR A 91 -5.63 16.86 4.57
N PHE A 92 -6.29 15.91 5.25
CA PHE A 92 -5.70 14.63 5.60
C PHE A 92 -6.50 13.50 4.97
N HIS A 93 -5.80 12.52 4.40
CA HIS A 93 -6.41 11.35 3.77
C HIS A 93 -5.73 10.12 4.36
N TRP A 94 -6.49 9.32 5.11
CA TRP A 94 -5.91 8.16 5.80
C TRP A 94 -5.43 7.11 4.80
N TYR A 95 -4.44 6.31 5.20
CA TYR A 95 -3.96 5.20 4.38
C TYR A 95 -3.38 4.08 5.25
N LEU A 96 -3.27 2.90 4.65
CA LEU A 96 -2.53 1.76 5.19
C LEU A 96 -1.26 1.59 4.37
N SER A 97 -0.10 1.54 5.02
CA SER A 97 1.19 1.26 4.36
C SER A 97 1.70 -0.12 4.74
N ILE A 98 2.19 -0.88 3.77
CA ILE A 98 2.83 -2.19 3.94
C ILE A 98 4.29 -2.04 3.50
N ILE A 99 5.22 -2.40 4.39
CA ILE A 99 6.66 -2.23 4.22
C ILE A 99 7.33 -3.61 4.36
N PRO A 100 7.63 -4.29 3.23
CA PRO A 100 8.41 -5.52 3.23
C PRO A 100 9.88 -5.26 3.63
N ARG A 101 10.48 -6.16 4.41
CA ARG A 101 11.88 -6.09 4.86
C ARG A 101 12.80 -6.82 3.87
N LEU A 102 13.10 -6.16 2.74
CA LEU A 102 13.90 -6.74 1.66
C LEU A 102 15.38 -6.34 1.70
N THR A 103 15.70 -5.23 2.35
CA THR A 103 17.06 -4.69 2.44
C THR A 103 17.42 -4.44 3.90
N ARG A 104 18.73 -4.44 4.20
CA ARG A 104 19.25 -4.01 5.49
C ARG A 104 19.67 -2.56 5.39
N VAL A 105 19.30 -1.78 6.40
CA VAL A 105 19.76 -0.38 6.54
C VAL A 105 21.27 -0.40 6.80
N ALA A 106 22.04 0.37 6.02
CA ALA A 106 23.48 0.49 6.18
C ALA A 106 23.87 1.84 6.82
N GLY A 107 25.18 2.07 6.95
CA GLY A 107 25.71 3.25 7.65
C GLY A 107 25.32 4.58 6.99
N PHE A 108 25.10 4.60 5.67
CA PHE A 108 24.65 5.80 4.97
C PHE A 108 23.22 6.18 5.40
N GLU A 109 22.30 5.23 5.37
CA GLU A 109 20.90 5.47 5.71
C GLU A 109 20.75 5.83 7.19
N LEU A 110 21.50 5.16 8.08
CA LEU A 110 21.53 5.50 9.51
C LEU A 110 22.11 6.89 9.77
N GLY A 111 23.18 7.25 9.05
CA GLY A 111 23.88 8.52 9.26
C GLY A 111 23.16 9.72 8.65
N SER A 112 22.44 9.54 7.55
CA SER A 112 21.80 10.63 6.79
C SER A 112 20.28 10.70 6.96
N GLY A 113 19.63 9.60 7.35
CA GLY A 113 18.16 9.47 7.29
C GLY A 113 17.60 9.37 5.87
N MET A 114 18.46 9.35 4.83
CA MET A 114 18.07 9.14 3.45
C MET A 114 18.07 7.64 3.12
N PHE A 115 17.05 7.18 2.41
CA PHE A 115 16.94 5.78 2.01
C PHE A 115 17.26 5.60 0.52
N ILE A 116 17.88 4.47 0.20
CA ILE A 116 18.18 4.08 -1.18
C ILE A 116 17.18 3.01 -1.60
N ASN A 117 16.27 3.38 -2.51
CA ASN A 117 15.36 2.44 -3.15
C ASN A 117 15.89 2.07 -4.54
N THR A 118 16.24 0.79 -4.73
CA THR A 118 16.81 0.27 -5.97
C THR A 118 15.77 -0.13 -7.02
N VAL A 119 14.47 -0.09 -6.66
CA VAL A 119 13.37 -0.50 -7.54
C VAL A 119 12.46 0.69 -7.80
N LEU A 120 12.28 1.01 -9.09
CA LEU A 120 11.32 2.04 -9.50
C LEU A 120 9.89 1.64 -9.09
N PRO A 121 9.06 2.56 -8.57
CA PRO A 121 7.72 2.23 -8.12
C PRO A 121 6.83 1.72 -9.26
N GLU A 122 7.02 2.20 -10.49
CA GLU A 122 6.32 1.69 -11.67
C GLU A 122 6.66 0.22 -11.94
N ALA A 123 7.94 -0.14 -11.86
CA ALA A 123 8.41 -1.51 -12.06
C ALA A 123 7.94 -2.45 -10.93
N ALA A 124 7.97 -1.98 -9.67
CA ALA A 124 7.43 -2.72 -8.54
C ALA A 124 5.91 -2.96 -8.69
N ALA A 125 5.17 -1.96 -9.15
CA ALA A 125 3.74 -2.07 -9.37
C ALA A 125 3.42 -3.07 -10.49
N GLU A 126 4.15 -2.99 -11.60
CA GLU A 126 4.05 -3.94 -12.72
C GLU A 126 4.35 -5.37 -12.29
N PHE A 127 5.44 -5.56 -11.54
CA PHE A 127 5.79 -6.85 -10.98
C PHE A 127 4.64 -7.43 -10.15
N LEU A 128 4.13 -6.69 -9.18
CA LEU A 128 3.05 -7.16 -8.30
C LEU A 128 1.74 -7.41 -9.07
N ARG A 129 1.41 -6.60 -10.09
CA ARG A 129 0.24 -6.87 -10.97
C ARG A 129 0.34 -8.25 -11.62
N ASN A 130 1.53 -8.61 -12.09
CA ASN A 130 1.80 -9.88 -12.80
C ASN A 130 1.92 -11.11 -11.89
N VAL A 131 2.06 -10.93 -10.57
CA VAL A 131 2.04 -12.06 -9.61
C VAL A 131 0.64 -12.70 -9.61
N LYS A 132 0.59 -13.99 -9.97
CA LYS A 132 -0.63 -14.79 -9.96
C LYS A 132 -0.83 -15.41 -8.58
N LEU A 133 -2.00 -15.19 -8.00
CA LEU A 133 -2.42 -15.89 -6.79
C LEU A 133 -3.22 -17.10 -7.20
N GLU A 134 -2.79 -18.28 -6.78
CA GLU A 134 -3.65 -19.45 -6.85
C GLU A 134 -4.84 -19.23 -5.91
N ARG A 135 -6.05 -19.55 -6.39
CA ARG A 135 -7.20 -19.55 -5.49
C ARG A 135 -6.95 -20.62 -4.45
N ALA A 136 -6.87 -20.22 -3.19
CA ALA A 136 -6.94 -21.18 -2.09
C ALA A 136 -8.20 -22.02 -2.30
N ALA A 137 -8.02 -23.33 -2.50
CA ALA A 137 -9.10 -24.28 -2.60
C ALA A 137 -9.80 -24.34 -1.24
N GLY A 138 -10.96 -23.69 -1.12
CA GLY A 138 -11.92 -23.87 -0.03
C GLY A 138 -11.48 -23.34 1.34
N ALA A 139 -12.24 -22.37 1.85
CA ALA A 139 -12.59 -22.29 3.26
C ALA A 139 -14.11 -22.32 3.34
#